data_AF-A0A2N0WN05-F1
#
_entry.id   AF-A0A2N0WN05-F1
#
_cell.length_a   1.000
_cell.length_b   1.000
_cell.length_c   1.000
_cell.angle_alpha   90.00
_cell.angle_beta   90.00
_cell.angle_gamma   90.00
#
_symmetry.space_group_name_H-M   'P 1'
#
loop_
_entity.id
_entity.type
_entity.pdbx_description
1 polymer ?
#
loop_
_entity_poly.entity_id
_entity_poly.type
_entity_poly.pdbx_seq_one_letter_code
_entity_poly.pdbx_strand_id
1 'polypeptide(L)'
;MSGTQRAFRLAIAGLMVIFGLLFFSQAGYFVIRYLTLKEPLELAAQHALALSAWRSYWLLFGAFIIQFTAKQLLAKPLLCGWIGLSLIATITTFLMLPSLPH
;
A
#
# COMPACT_ATOMS: atom_id res chain seq x y z
N MET A 1 0.91 -6.31 -26.92
CA MET A 1 0.48 -7.14 -25.77
C MET A 1 -0.62 -8.05 -26.26
N SER A 2 -0.54 -9.36 -26.02
CA SER A 2 -1.65 -10.26 -26.32
C SER A 2 -2.85 -9.95 -25.41
N GLY A 3 -4.08 -10.18 -25.89
CA GLY A 3 -5.30 -9.91 -25.12
C GLY A 3 -5.30 -10.57 -23.73
N THR A 4 -4.73 -11.78 -23.63
CA THR A 4 -4.58 -12.55 -22.39
C THR A 4 -3.71 -11.85 -21.34
N GLN A 5 -2.59 -11.23 -21.73
CA GLN A 5 -1.73 -10.50 -20.79
C GLN A 5 -2.43 -9.26 -20.21
N ARG A 6 -3.27 -8.59 -21.01
CA ARG A 6 -4.03 -7.44 -20.55
C ARG A 6 -5.11 -7.84 -19.55
N ALA A 7 -5.84 -8.93 -19.83
CA ALA A 7 -6.85 -9.46 -18.92
C ALA A 7 -6.24 -9.89 -17.58
N PHE A 8 -5.08 -10.56 -17.60
CA PHE A 8 -4.38 -10.98 -16.38
C PHE A 8 -3.93 -9.80 -15.52
N ARG A 9 -3.36 -8.75 -16.13
CA ARG A 9 -2.97 -7.52 -15.40
C ARG A 9 -4.17 -6.82 -14.77
N LEU A 10 -5.31 -6.82 -15.46
CA LEU A 10 -6.55 -6.23 -14.95
C LEU A 10 -7.12 -7.05 -13.77
N ALA A 11 -7.07 -8.37 -13.85
CA ALA A 11 -7.50 -9.25 -12.76
C ALA A 11 -6.65 -9.05 -11.50
N ILE A 12 -5.32 -8.95 -11.65
CA ILE A 12 -4.42 -8.62 -10.54
C ILE A 12 -4.72 -7.23 -9.99
N ALA A 13 -4.88 -6.22 -10.84
CA ALA A 13 -5.23 -4.88 -10.40
C ALA A 13 -6.54 -4.86 -9.60
N GLY A 14 -7.56 -5.59 -10.06
CA GLY A 14 -8.84 -5.73 -9.36
C GLY A 14 -8.69 -6.35 -7.98
N LEU A 15 -7.94 -7.45 -7.86
CA LEU A 15 -7.65 -8.07 -6.57
C LEU A 15 -6.89 -7.12 -5.64
N MET A 16 -5.88 -6.43 -6.16
CA MET A 16 -5.12 -5.44 -5.39
C MET A 16 -6.02 -4.32 -4.88
N VAL A 17 -6.97 -3.83 -5.69
CA VAL A 17 -7.94 -2.83 -5.23
C VAL A 17 -8.83 -3.38 -4.11
N ILE A 18 -9.37 -4.61 -4.26
CA ILE A 18 -10.22 -5.22 -3.23
C ILE A 18 -9.47 -5.34 -1.90
N PHE A 19 -8.27 -5.92 -1.90
CA PHE A 19 -7.47 -6.03 -0.68
C PHE A 19 -7.03 -4.66 -0.14
N GLY A 20 -6.70 -3.72 -1.04
CA GLY A 20 -6.33 -2.36 -0.67
C GLY A 20 -7.44 -1.63 0.07
N LEU A 21 -8.69 -1.80 -0.36
CA LEU A 21 -9.89 -1.26 0.30
C LEU A 21 -10.19 -1.95 1.63
N LEU A 22 -9.96 -3.26 1.75
CA LEU A 22 -10.11 -3.96 3.03
C LEU A 22 -9.14 -3.43 4.09
N PHE A 23 -7.86 -3.29 3.75
CA PHE A 23 -6.88 -2.70 4.66
C PHE A 23 -7.13 -1.21 4.92
N PHE A 24 -7.67 -0.48 3.94
CA PHE A 24 -8.09 0.90 4.13
C PHE A 24 -9.23 0.99 5.15
N SER A 25 -10.23 0.10 5.05
CA SER A 25 -11.33 0.03 6.01
C SER A 25 -10.84 -0.29 7.42
N GLN A 26 -9.86 -1.18 7.55
CA GLN A 26 -9.23 -1.50 8.84
C GLN A 26 -8.49 -0.29 9.43
N ALA A 27 -7.72 0.44 8.61
CA ALA A 27 -7.07 1.67 9.05
C ALA A 27 -8.10 2.73 9.47
N GLY A 28 -9.18 2.90 8.68
CA GLY A 28 -10.28 3.80 8.96
C GLY A 28 -10.96 3.52 10.30
N TYR A 29 -11.16 2.24 10.64
CA TYR A 29 -11.70 1.85 11.95
C TYR A 29 -10.89 2.41 13.13
N PHE A 30 -9.55 2.30 13.08
CA PHE A 30 -8.68 2.82 14.15
C PHE A 30 -8.71 4.35 14.23
N VAL A 31 -8.76 5.04 13.08
CA VAL A 31 -8.87 6.51 13.03
C VAL A 31 -10.20 6.96 13.62
N ILE A 32 -11.31 6.34 13.23
CA ILE A 32 -12.65 6.65 13.76
C ILE A 32 -12.69 6.39 15.27
N ARG A 33 -12.12 5.27 15.74
CA ARG A 33 -12.03 4.96 17.18
C ARG A 33 -11.28 6.05 17.94
N TYR A 34 -10.12 6.47 17.46
CA TYR A 34 -9.33 7.54 18.05
C TYR A 34 -10.12 8.86 18.14
N LEU A 35 -10.79 9.26 17.05
CA LEU A 35 -11.58 10.49 17.02
C LEU A 35 -12.84 10.44 17.89
N THR A 36 -13.45 9.26 18.03
CA THR A 36 -14.70 9.08 18.78
C THR A 36 -14.46 8.98 20.27
N LEU A 37 -13.53 8.13 20.70
CA LEU A 37 -13.23 7.92 22.11
C LEU A 37 -12.32 9.01 22.68
N LYS A 38 -11.61 9.76 21.82
CA LYS A 38 -10.59 10.75 22.21
C LYS A 38 -9.48 10.18 23.11
N GLU A 39 -9.36 8.86 23.15
CA GLU A 39 -8.33 8.14 23.88
C GLU A 39 -7.17 7.82 22.94
N PRO A 40 -5.91 7.92 23.41
CA PRO A 40 -4.77 7.49 22.63
C PRO A 40 -4.89 5.99 22.32
N LEU A 41 -4.63 5.63 21.07
CA LEU A 41 -4.52 4.23 20.69
C LEU A 41 -3.35 3.60 21.43
N GLU A 42 -3.53 2.41 21.98
CA GLU A 42 -2.43 1.60 22.51
C GLU A 42 -1.38 1.33 21.42
N LEU A 43 -0.13 1.09 21.83
CA LEU A 43 1.00 0.90 20.91
C LEU A 43 0.71 -0.18 19.84
N ALA A 44 0.12 -1.30 20.23
CA ALA A 44 -0.24 -2.38 19.30
C ALA A 44 -1.27 -1.92 18.25
N ALA A 45 -2.26 -1.10 18.65
CA ALA A 45 -3.27 -0.56 17.75
C ALA A 45 -2.69 0.52 16.82
N GLN A 46 -1.71 1.32 17.29
CA GLN A 46 -0.99 2.27 16.45
C GLN A 46 -0.17 1.54 15.36
N HIS A 47 0.53 0.46 15.73
CA HIS A 47 1.24 -0.37 14.76
C HIS A 47 0.29 -1.03 13.75
N ALA A 48 -0.85 -1.55 14.22
CA ALA A 48 -1.86 -2.14 13.33
C ALA A 48 -2.46 -1.10 12.36
N LEU A 49 -2.71 0.12 12.83
CA LEU A 49 -3.15 1.25 11.98
C LEU A 49 -2.10 1.58 10.92
N ALA A 50 -0.85 1.79 11.32
CA ALA A 50 0.23 2.14 10.39
C ALA A 50 0.47 1.04 9.35
N LEU A 51 0.47 -0.23 9.78
CA LEU A 51 0.65 -1.37 8.89
C LEU A 51 -0.52 -1.51 7.90
N SER A 52 -1.75 -1.32 8.35
CA SER A 52 -2.95 -1.40 7.51
C SER A 52 -2.97 -0.26 6.49
N ALA A 53 -2.66 0.97 6.91
CA ALA A 53 -2.54 2.13 6.03
C ALA A 53 -1.44 1.91 4.98
N TRP A 54 -0.29 1.39 5.39
CA TRP A 54 0.83 1.09 4.49
C TRP A 54 0.48 0.01 3.46
N ARG A 55 -0.13 -1.09 3.88
CA ARG A 55 -0.60 -2.16 2.98
C ARG A 55 -1.62 -1.65 1.98
N SER A 56 -2.57 -0.85 2.44
CA SER A 56 -3.58 -0.23 1.59
C SER A 56 -2.95 0.65 0.50
N TYR A 57 -2.02 1.52 0.91
CA TYR A 57 -1.27 2.36 -0.01
C TYR A 57 -0.57 1.55 -1.11
N TRP A 58 0.17 0.50 -0.75
CA TRP A 58 0.89 -0.32 -1.73
C TRP A 58 0.00 -1.09 -2.69
N LEU A 59 -1.12 -1.61 -2.20
CA LEU A 59 -2.04 -2.35 -3.03
C LEU A 59 -2.74 -1.43 -4.03
N LEU A 60 -3.19 -0.26 -3.60
CA LEU A 60 -3.83 0.73 -4.49
C LEU A 60 -2.81 1.34 -5.46
N PHE A 61 -1.61 1.68 -4.98
CA PHE A 61 -0.54 2.20 -5.82
C PHE A 61 -0.04 1.17 -6.84
N GLY A 62 0.11 -0.09 -6.42
CA GLY A 62 0.47 -1.19 -7.30
C GLY A 62 -0.62 -1.46 -8.36
N ALA A 63 -1.89 -1.40 -7.99
CA ALA A 63 -3.01 -1.50 -8.94
C ALA A 63 -3.00 -0.38 -9.99
N PHE A 64 -2.52 0.81 -9.63
CA PHE A 64 -2.31 1.91 -10.57
C PHE A 64 -1.11 1.64 -11.50
N ILE A 65 0.05 1.26 -10.94
CA ILE A 65 1.28 1.01 -11.71
C ILE A 65 1.12 -0.13 -12.71
N ILE A 66 0.43 -1.21 -12.30
CA ILE A 66 0.30 -2.41 -13.13
C ILE A 66 -0.52 -2.17 -14.40
N GLN A 67 -1.13 -0.99 -14.58
CA GLN A 67 -1.78 -0.58 -15.83
C GLN A 67 -0.78 -0.01 -16.85
N PHE A 68 0.35 0.55 -16.40
CA PHE A 68 1.34 1.19 -17.25
C PHE A 68 2.38 0.19 -17.77
N THR A 69 2.78 0.34 -19.03
CA THR A 69 3.95 -0.39 -19.56
C THR A 69 5.25 0.24 -19.07
N ALA A 70 6.36 -0.51 -19.05
CA ALA A 70 7.67 0.00 -18.60
C ALA A 70 8.09 1.28 -19.36
N LYS A 71 7.82 1.35 -20.67
CA LYS A 71 8.08 2.54 -21.50
C LYS A 71 7.27 3.76 -21.05
N GLN A 72 6.01 3.57 -20.68
CA GLN A 72 5.14 4.65 -20.18
C GLN A 72 5.54 5.11 -18.77
N LEU A 73 6.05 4.19 -17.96
CA LEU A 73 6.54 4.50 -16.62
C LEU A 73 7.80 5.38 -16.70
N LEU A 74 8.77 4.99 -17.53
CA LEU A 74 10.02 5.73 -17.75
C LEU A 74 9.79 7.11 -18.38
N ALA A 75 8.73 7.26 -19.17
CA ALA A 75 8.33 8.55 -19.73
C ALA A 75 7.73 9.52 -18.69
N LYS A 76 7.44 9.06 -17.46
CA LYS A 76 6.86 9.87 -16.37
C LYS A 76 7.84 9.94 -15.19
N PRO A 77 8.78 10.90 -15.18
CA PRO A 77 9.86 10.96 -14.19
C PRO A 77 9.36 11.10 -12.75
N LEU A 78 8.26 11.83 -12.54
CA LEU A 78 7.62 11.95 -11.22
C LEU A 78 7.11 10.61 -10.70
N LEU A 79 6.48 9.80 -11.55
CA LEU A 79 5.98 8.48 -11.16
C LEU A 79 7.14 7.52 -10.88
N CYS A 80 8.17 7.50 -11.72
CA CYS A 80 9.37 6.72 -11.47
C CYS A 80 10.07 7.12 -10.15
N GLY A 81 10.21 8.43 -9.89
CA GLY A 81 10.76 8.94 -8.64
C GLY A 81 9.92 8.53 -7.43
N TRP A 82 8.60 8.60 -7.54
CA TRP A 82 7.69 8.19 -6.47
C TRP A 82 7.74 6.69 -6.19
N ILE A 83 7.87 5.86 -7.24
CA ILE A 83 8.09 4.41 -7.09
C ILE A 83 9.42 4.14 -6.38
N GLY A 84 10.49 4.84 -6.76
CA GLY A 84 11.80 4.71 -6.12
C GLY A 84 11.77 5.13 -4.65
N LEU A 85 11.18 6.28 -4.33
CA LEU A 85 11.01 6.74 -2.96
C LEU A 85 10.16 5.77 -2.13
N SER A 86 9.06 5.27 -2.71
CA SER A 86 8.22 4.28 -2.05
C SER A 86 9.01 2.98 -1.81
N LEU A 87 9.80 2.50 -2.77
CA LEU A 87 10.66 1.33 -2.60
C LEU A 87 11.69 1.53 -1.47
N ILE A 88 12.35 2.69 -1.43
CA ILE A 88 13.28 3.05 -0.34
C ILE A 88 12.55 3.06 0.99
N ALA A 89 11.38 3.70 1.06
CA ALA A 89 10.56 3.71 2.28
C ALA A 89 10.23 2.28 2.73
N THR A 90 9.83 1.37 1.83
CA THR A 90 9.59 -0.03 2.16
C THR A 90 10.84 -0.73 2.67
N ILE A 91 11.98 -0.56 2.00
CA ILE A 91 13.25 -1.16 2.42
C ILE A 91 13.63 -0.63 3.80
N THR A 92 13.53 0.68 4.05
CA THR A 92 13.81 1.25 5.37
C THR A 92 12.85 0.71 6.43
N THR A 93 11.55 0.58 6.15
CA THR A 93 10.61 -0.03 7.11
C THR A 93 10.91 -1.50 7.38
N PHE A 94 11.46 -2.24 6.41
CA PHE A 94 11.81 -3.66 6.58
C PHE A 94 13.13 -3.82 7.35
N LEU A 95 14.13 -2.97 7.06
CA LEU A 95 15.43 -2.97 7.74
C LEU A 95 15.36 -2.38 9.15
N MET A 96 14.45 -1.42 9.38
CA MET A 96 14.21 -0.81 10.68
C MET A 96 13.13 -1.53 11.49
N LEU A 97 12.58 -2.65 11.01
CA LEU A 97 11.73 -3.49 11.83
C LEU A 97 12.64 -4.10 12.91
N PRO A 98 12.58 -3.64 14.18
CA PRO A 98 13.35 -4.30 15.21
C PRO A 98 12.87 -5.74 15.25
N SER A 99 13.81 -6.68 15.35
CA SER A 99 13.54 -8.04 15.79
C SER A 99 12.74 -7.95 17.08
N LEU A 100 11.41 -8.05 16.97
CA LEU A 100 10.53 -8.18 18.12
C LEU A 100 10.98 -9.47 18.82
N PRO A 101 11.39 -9.42 20.10
CA PRO A 101 11.61 -10.63 20.84
C PRO A 101 10.30 -11.42 20.84
N HIS A 102 10.41 -12.68 20.46
CA HIS A 102 9.34 -13.68 20.49
C HIS A 102 8.71 -13.81 21.89
#